data_AF-X0VK75-F1
#
_entry.id   AF-X0VK75-F1
#
_cell.length_a   1.000
_cell.length_b   1.000
_cell.length_c   1.000
_cell.angle_alpha   90.00
_cell.angle_beta   90.00
_cell.angle_gamma   90.00
#
_symmetry.space_group_name_H-M   'P 1'
#
loop_
_entity.id
_entity.type
_entity.pdbx_description
1 polymer ?
#
loop_
_entity_poly.entity_id
_entity_poly.type
_entity_poly.pdbx_seq_one_letter_code
_entity_poly.pdbx_strand_id
1 'polypeptide(L)'
;MRKSKALSEVVSTLILLVVAVLLAAVATYYATNITMTRTENEQIALSKPHIWVNSTGAVGAFKLQNLGGKDILIDKISVRGVEEDWASVFIYRVSPGTSVTDDFTVCNYTAMTGTWSHGGYSYSNVSGDVPLQSGSELL
;
A
#
# COMPACT_ATOMS: atom_id res chain seq x y z
N MET A 1 59.69 0.60 -37.19
CA MET A 1 58.81 0.04 -36.13
C MET A 1 58.23 1.06 -35.13
N ARG A 2 58.52 2.37 -35.22
CA ARG A 2 58.06 3.36 -34.22
C ARG A 2 56.59 3.81 -34.34
N LYS A 3 55.97 3.65 -35.53
CA LYS A 3 54.59 4.11 -35.81
C LYS A 3 53.47 3.27 -35.18
N SER A 4 53.67 1.98 -34.93
CA SER A 4 52.65 1.12 -34.31
C SER A 4 52.44 1.39 -32.83
N LYS A 5 53.48 1.83 -32.11
CA LYS A 5 53.39 2.18 -30.68
C LYS A 5 52.53 3.43 -30.45
N ALA A 6 52.64 4.45 -31.32
CA ALA A 6 51.82 5.66 -31.24
C ALA A 6 50.34 5.37 -31.51
N LEU A 7 50.05 4.43 -32.43
CA LEU A 7 48.67 4.01 -32.71
C LEU A 7 48.07 3.16 -31.59
N SER A 8 48.87 2.32 -30.92
CA SER A 8 48.43 1.43 -29.84
C SER A 8 47.93 2.18 -28.60
N GLU A 9 48.53 3.33 -28.27
CA GLU A 9 48.07 4.17 -27.17
C GLU A 9 46.70 4.80 -27.47
N VAL A 10 46.50 5.29 -28.69
CA VAL A 10 45.21 5.83 -29.13
C VAL A 10 44.13 4.74 -29.11
N VAL A 11 44.46 3.52 -29.54
CA VAL A 11 43.51 2.39 -29.50
C VAL A 11 43.18 1.99 -28.06
N SER A 12 44.19 1.91 -27.17
CA SER A 12 43.97 1.58 -25.75
C SER A 12 43.06 2.62 -25.08
N THR A 13 43.32 3.91 -25.30
CA THR A 13 42.47 4.99 -24.76
C THR A 13 41.06 4.99 -25.32
N LEU A 14 40.86 4.64 -26.60
CA LEU A 14 39.52 4.47 -27.19
C LEU A 14 38.77 3.27 -26.60
N ILE A 15 39.45 2.14 -26.38
CA ILE A 15 38.84 0.97 -25.74
C ILE A 15 38.39 1.31 -24.32
N LEU A 16 39.27 1.95 -23.54
CA LEU A 16 38.94 2.37 -22.18
C LEU A 16 37.80 3.38 -22.14
N LEU A 17 37.77 4.32 -23.09
CA LEU A 17 36.69 5.29 -23.20
C LEU A 17 35.34 4.60 -23.45
N VAL A 18 35.29 3.68 -24.41
CA VAL A 18 34.06 2.95 -24.75
C VAL A 18 33.58 2.13 -23.55
N VAL A 19 34.46 1.37 -22.90
CA VAL A 19 34.10 0.57 -21.73
C VAL A 19 33.61 1.46 -20.59
N ALA A 20 34.26 2.59 -20.33
CA ALA A 20 33.84 3.53 -19.29
C ALA A 20 32.42 4.10 -19.56
N VAL A 21 32.14 4.49 -20.81
CA VAL A 21 30.81 5.00 -21.18
C VAL A 21 29.74 3.93 -21.09
N LEU A 22 30.03 2.70 -21.53
CA LEU A 22 29.09 1.57 -21.43
C LEU A 22 28.77 1.24 -19.96
N LEU A 23 29.79 1.17 -19.10
CA LEU A 23 29.59 0.91 -17.67
C LEU A 23 28.81 2.04 -16.99
N ALA A 24 29.08 3.30 -17.34
CA ALA A 24 28.34 4.45 -16.80
C ALA A 24 26.85 4.43 -17.21
N ALA A 25 26.55 4.07 -18.45
CA ALA A 25 25.18 3.95 -18.93
C ALA A 25 24.41 2.85 -18.19
N VAL A 26 25.03 1.67 -18.02
CA VAL A 26 24.43 0.55 -17.28
C VAL A 26 24.20 0.89 -15.81
N ALA A 27 25.19 1.51 -15.15
CA ALA A 27 25.06 1.94 -13.75
C ALA A 27 23.93 2.97 -13.57
N THR A 28 23.82 3.93 -14.49
CA THR A 28 22.76 4.95 -14.45
C THR A 28 21.38 4.34 -14.68
N TYR A 29 21.26 3.42 -15.64
CA TYR A 29 20.01 2.71 -15.89
C TYR A 29 19.58 1.88 -14.67
N TYR A 30 20.51 1.14 -14.07
CA TYR A 30 20.25 0.35 -12.87
C TYR A 30 19.84 1.22 -11.67
N ALA A 31 20.56 2.33 -11.42
CA ALA A 31 20.24 3.27 -10.35
C ALA A 31 18.86 3.92 -10.54
N THR A 32 18.52 4.27 -11.78
CA THR A 32 17.21 4.83 -12.13
C THR A 32 16.09 3.84 -11.82
N ASN A 33 16.24 2.59 -12.25
CA ASN A 33 15.24 1.54 -12.02
C ASN A 33 15.04 1.25 -10.53
N ILE A 34 16.11 1.22 -9.73
CA ILE A 34 16.00 1.05 -8.27
C ILE A 34 15.26 2.24 -7.64
N THR A 35 15.58 3.46 -8.06
CA THR A 35 14.96 4.67 -7.50
C THR A 35 13.47 4.73 -7.83
N MET A 36 13.09 4.39 -9.07
CA MET A 36 11.69 4.31 -9.48
C MET A 36 10.92 3.26 -8.69
N THR A 37 11.47 2.05 -8.54
CA THR A 37 10.80 0.96 -7.80
C THR A 37 10.67 1.24 -6.30
N ARG A 38 11.57 2.04 -5.69
CA ARG A 38 11.45 2.45 -4.28
C ARG A 38 10.45 3.58 -4.05
N THR A 39 10.07 4.33 -5.09
CA THR A 39 9.09 5.43 -5.00
C THR A 39 7.65 4.92 -5.07
N GLU A 40 7.45 3.74 -5.63
CA GLU A 40 6.17 3.02 -5.74
C GLU A 40 5.88 2.16 -4.50
N ASN A 41 6.12 2.70 -3.30
CA ASN A 41 5.98 1.92 -2.09
C ASN A 41 4.50 1.71 -1.75
N GLU A 42 4.13 0.48 -1.37
CA GLU A 42 2.85 0.19 -0.75
C GLU A 42 2.94 0.62 0.72
N GLN A 43 2.11 1.58 1.10
CA GLN A 43 2.10 2.10 2.46
C GLN A 43 0.67 2.20 2.96
N ILE A 44 0.43 1.60 4.13
CA ILE A 44 -0.87 1.56 4.77
C ILE A 44 -0.75 2.23 6.12
N ALA A 45 -1.72 3.09 6.45
CA ALA A 45 -1.85 3.67 7.77
C ALA A 45 -3.15 3.19 8.42
N LEU A 46 -3.01 2.67 9.64
CA LEU A 46 -4.13 2.37 10.52
C LEU A 46 -4.32 3.56 11.48
N SER A 47 -5.54 4.04 11.63
CA SER A 47 -5.87 5.11 12.56
C SER A 47 -7.14 4.79 13.34
N LYS A 48 -7.23 5.35 14.56
CA LYS A 48 -8.37 5.17 15.48
C LYS A 48 -8.80 3.71 15.71
N PRO A 49 -7.88 2.78 16.00
CA PRO A 49 -8.27 1.42 16.34
C PRO A 49 -8.96 1.39 17.70
N HIS A 50 -10.19 0.89 17.74
CA HIS A 50 -10.94 0.63 18.96
C HIS A 50 -11.42 -0.82 18.98
N ILE A 51 -11.41 -1.41 20.18
CA ILE A 51 -11.99 -2.72 20.44
C ILE A 51 -12.88 -2.57 21.66
N TRP A 52 -14.15 -2.92 21.53
CA TRP A 52 -15.11 -2.95 22.62
C TRP A 52 -15.60 -4.36 22.86
N VAL A 53 -15.95 -4.64 24.10
CA VAL A 53 -16.64 -5.87 24.49
C VAL A 53 -17.90 -5.45 25.24
N ASN A 54 -19.05 -5.92 24.78
CA ASN A 54 -20.34 -5.66 25.39
C ASN A 54 -21.17 -6.96 25.48
N SER A 55 -22.42 -6.87 25.90
CA SER A 55 -23.30 -8.04 26.07
C SER A 55 -23.63 -8.78 24.77
N THR A 56 -23.33 -8.20 23.60
CA THR A 56 -23.64 -8.79 22.30
C THR A 56 -22.42 -9.34 21.57
N GLY A 57 -21.20 -8.98 22.01
CA GLY A 57 -19.96 -9.57 21.52
C GLY A 57 -18.76 -8.66 21.68
N ALA A 58 -17.63 -9.09 21.09
CA ALA A 58 -16.47 -8.24 20.86
C ALA A 58 -16.58 -7.61 19.47
N VAL A 59 -16.31 -6.31 19.36
CA VAL A 59 -16.28 -5.60 18.07
C VAL A 59 -15.04 -4.73 17.99
N GLY A 60 -14.32 -4.85 16.87
CA GLY A 60 -13.22 -3.98 16.50
C GLY A 60 -13.63 -3.00 15.41
N ALA A 61 -13.14 -1.78 15.47
CA ALA A 61 -13.29 -0.78 14.42
C ALA A 61 -11.96 -0.03 14.22
N PHE A 62 -11.64 0.30 12.98
CA PHE A 62 -10.43 1.04 12.64
C PHE A 62 -10.59 1.71 11.28
N LYS A 63 -9.87 2.81 11.08
CA LYS A 63 -9.77 3.47 9.78
C LYS A 63 -8.50 3.01 9.09
N LEU A 64 -8.61 2.61 7.83
CA LEU A 64 -7.51 2.19 6.98
C LEU A 64 -7.31 3.19 5.84
N GLN A 65 -6.09 3.65 5.63
CA GLN A 65 -5.75 4.56 4.54
C GLN A 65 -4.61 3.99 3.71
N ASN A 66 -4.77 4.00 2.40
CA ASN A 66 -3.68 3.68 1.48
C ASN A 66 -2.91 4.97 1.17
N LEU A 67 -1.72 5.09 1.77
CA LEU A 67 -0.78 6.20 1.56
C LEU A 67 0.23 5.90 0.44
N GLY A 68 0.24 4.67 -0.07
CA GLY A 68 1.15 4.23 -1.12
C GLY A 68 0.75 4.74 -2.51
N GLY A 69 1.68 4.64 -3.45
CA GLY A 69 1.46 5.01 -4.87
C GLY A 69 0.66 3.98 -5.68
N LYS A 70 0.36 2.81 -5.08
CA LYS A 70 -0.33 1.69 -5.73
C LYS A 70 -1.58 1.26 -4.98
N ASP A 71 -2.52 0.69 -5.73
CA ASP A 71 -3.68 0.01 -5.15
C ASP A 71 -3.23 -1.22 -4.38
N ILE A 72 -3.86 -1.46 -3.23
CA ILE A 72 -3.60 -2.63 -2.39
C ILE A 72 -4.81 -3.55 -2.39
N LEU A 73 -4.56 -4.83 -2.09
CA LEU A 73 -5.59 -5.82 -1.87
C LEU A 73 -5.49 -6.35 -0.45
N ILE A 74 -6.56 -6.19 0.33
CA ILE A 74 -6.62 -6.66 1.71
C ILE A 74 -7.12 -8.11 1.66
N ASP A 75 -6.24 -9.05 2.00
CA ASP A 75 -6.52 -10.49 2.02
C ASP A 75 -7.03 -10.97 3.38
N LYS A 76 -6.61 -10.31 4.47
CA LYS A 76 -6.93 -10.76 5.82
C LYS A 76 -6.87 -9.65 6.85
N ILE A 77 -7.78 -9.73 7.83
CA ILE A 77 -7.74 -8.96 9.06
C ILE A 77 -7.53 -9.94 10.22
N SER A 78 -6.53 -9.67 11.07
CA SER A 78 -6.31 -10.44 12.28
C SER A 78 -6.01 -9.54 13.46
N VAL A 79 -6.58 -9.87 14.61
CA VAL A 79 -6.40 -9.14 15.85
C VAL A 79 -5.80 -10.09 16.87
N ARG A 80 -4.60 -9.77 17.37
CA ARG A 80 -3.87 -10.59 18.35
C ARG A 80 -3.68 -12.06 17.93
N GLY A 81 -3.54 -12.31 16.62
CA GLY A 81 -3.35 -13.66 16.06
C GLY A 81 -4.63 -14.46 15.84
N VAL A 82 -5.81 -13.88 16.09
CA VAL A 82 -7.10 -14.44 15.71
C VAL A 82 -7.54 -13.78 14.41
N GLU A 83 -7.92 -14.60 13.43
CA GLU A 83 -8.41 -14.17 12.13
C GLU A 83 -9.92 -13.93 12.17
N GLU A 84 -10.37 -12.85 11.54
CA GLU A 84 -11.79 -12.54 11.40
C GLU A 84 -12.32 -13.07 10.05
N ASP A 85 -13.52 -13.64 10.07
CA ASP A 85 -14.20 -14.09 8.85
C ASP A 85 -14.72 -12.86 8.08
N TRP A 86 -14.54 -12.83 6.76
CA TRP A 86 -15.06 -11.76 5.90
C TRP A 86 -16.57 -11.52 6.09
N ALA A 87 -17.36 -12.56 6.36
CA ALA A 87 -18.79 -12.47 6.64
C ALA A 87 -19.12 -11.62 7.89
N SER A 88 -18.13 -11.37 8.77
CA SER A 88 -18.25 -10.51 9.95
C SER A 88 -17.67 -9.10 9.77
N VAL A 89 -17.07 -8.82 8.60
CA VAL A 89 -16.44 -7.54 8.29
C VAL A 89 -17.42 -6.64 7.53
N PHE A 90 -17.53 -5.40 7.98
CA PHE A 90 -18.39 -4.38 7.37
C PHE A 90 -17.52 -3.18 7.05
N ILE A 91 -17.57 -2.71 5.80
CA ILE A 91 -16.73 -1.61 5.34
C ILE A 91 -17.57 -0.46 4.82
N TYR A 92 -17.07 0.75 5.01
CA TYR A 92 -17.52 1.95 4.32
C TYR A 92 -16.37 2.54 3.51
N ARG A 93 -16.59 2.69 2.21
CA ARG A 93 -15.65 3.37 1.31
C ARG A 93 -15.89 4.87 1.39
N VAL A 94 -14.87 5.60 1.83
CA VAL A 94 -14.95 7.07 1.91
C VAL A 94 -14.94 7.64 0.50
N SER A 95 -15.91 8.48 0.17
CA SER A 95 -15.99 9.15 -1.13
C SER A 95 -14.77 10.06 -1.35
N PRO A 96 -14.20 10.10 -2.57
CA PRO A 96 -13.09 11.00 -2.89
C PRO A 96 -13.40 12.46 -2.53
N GLY A 97 -12.44 13.14 -1.90
CA GLY A 97 -12.59 14.52 -1.45
C GLY A 97 -13.38 14.71 -0.14
N THR A 98 -13.86 13.63 0.47
CA THR A 98 -14.45 13.66 1.81
C THR A 98 -13.41 13.22 2.84
N SER A 99 -13.38 13.87 3.99
CA SER A 99 -12.55 13.43 5.13
C SER A 99 -13.45 13.04 6.29
N VAL A 100 -13.31 11.80 6.76
CA VAL A 100 -14.00 11.35 7.99
C VAL A 100 -13.06 11.52 9.16
N THR A 101 -13.44 12.43 10.07
CA THR A 101 -12.68 12.82 11.26
C THR A 101 -13.37 12.47 12.56
N ASP A 102 -14.62 12.00 12.51
CA ASP A 102 -15.34 11.47 13.66
C ASP A 102 -14.67 10.21 14.20
N ASP A 103 -14.86 9.95 15.49
CA ASP A 103 -14.35 8.75 16.14
C ASP A 103 -15.35 7.59 16.06
N PHE A 104 -14.86 6.36 16.13
CA PHE A 104 -15.76 5.21 16.12
C PHE A 104 -16.48 5.10 17.47
N THR A 105 -17.77 4.78 17.42
CA THR A 105 -18.59 4.57 18.62
C THR A 105 -18.96 3.10 18.76
N VAL A 106 -19.09 2.64 20.00
CA VAL A 106 -19.48 1.26 20.29
C VAL A 106 -20.76 0.89 19.56
N CYS A 107 -20.77 -0.29 18.95
CA CYS A 107 -21.91 -0.82 18.22
C CYS A 107 -22.36 -2.17 18.77
N ASN A 108 -23.57 -2.57 18.34
CA ASN A 108 -24.13 -3.86 18.67
C ASN A 108 -23.85 -4.86 17.54
N TYR A 109 -22.98 -5.84 17.81
CA TYR A 109 -22.62 -6.90 16.85
C TYR A 109 -23.84 -7.59 16.22
N THR A 110 -24.86 -7.94 17.02
CA THR A 110 -26.03 -8.68 16.50
C THR A 110 -26.93 -7.85 15.57
N ALA A 111 -26.74 -6.52 15.53
CA ALA A 111 -27.45 -5.63 14.62
C ALA A 111 -26.71 -5.42 13.28
N MET A 112 -25.49 -5.93 13.15
CA MET A 112 -24.68 -5.81 11.95
C MET A 112 -25.09 -6.90 10.95
N THR A 113 -26.03 -6.58 10.06
CA THR A 113 -26.52 -7.51 9.03
C THR A 113 -26.68 -6.81 7.69
N GLY A 114 -26.23 -7.42 6.60
CA GLY A 114 -26.40 -6.89 5.24
C GLY A 114 -25.74 -5.52 5.06
N THR A 115 -26.56 -4.50 4.80
CA THR A 115 -26.13 -3.10 4.86
C THR A 115 -26.48 -2.54 6.24
N TRP A 116 -25.47 -2.13 6.98
CA TRP A 116 -25.59 -1.67 8.36
C TRP A 116 -25.27 -0.18 8.45
N SER A 117 -26.18 0.62 9.00
CA SER A 117 -25.95 2.07 9.18
C SER A 117 -25.57 2.40 10.62
N HIS A 118 -24.46 3.13 10.79
CA HIS A 118 -23.94 3.54 12.10
C HIS A 118 -23.10 4.80 11.99
N GLY A 119 -23.22 5.69 12.98
CA GLY A 119 -22.46 6.95 12.99
C GLY A 119 -22.70 7.86 11.77
N GLY A 120 -23.85 7.72 11.08
CA GLY A 120 -24.16 8.47 9.85
C GLY A 120 -23.62 7.86 8.56
N TYR A 121 -22.91 6.73 8.63
CA TYR A 121 -22.37 6.00 7.48
C TYR A 121 -23.11 4.68 7.26
N SER A 122 -23.13 4.21 6.01
CA SER A 122 -23.72 2.91 5.64
C SER A 122 -22.63 1.95 5.23
N TYR A 123 -22.35 0.99 6.10
CA TYR A 123 -21.37 -0.06 5.89
C TYR A 123 -21.99 -1.23 5.15
N SER A 124 -21.25 -1.82 4.22
CA SER A 124 -21.65 -3.03 3.50
C SER A 124 -20.80 -4.20 3.97
N ASN A 125 -21.42 -5.35 4.21
CA ASN A 125 -20.68 -6.58 4.41
C ASN A 125 -19.87 -6.94 3.16
N VAL A 126 -18.69 -7.53 3.36
CA VAL A 126 -17.80 -8.04 2.31
C VAL A 126 -17.69 -9.56 2.40
N SER A 127 -17.38 -10.22 1.28
CA SER A 127 -17.33 -11.68 1.20
C SER A 127 -15.98 -12.22 0.71
N GLY A 128 -14.94 -11.39 0.71
CA GLY A 128 -13.61 -11.73 0.20
C GLY A 128 -12.72 -10.51 0.13
N ASP A 129 -11.62 -10.64 -0.61
CA ASP A 129 -10.56 -9.65 -0.69
C ASP A 129 -11.07 -8.26 -1.05
N VAL A 130 -10.60 -7.27 -0.29
CA VAL A 130 -11.07 -5.89 -0.42
C VAL A 130 -10.01 -5.04 -1.12
N PRO A 131 -10.25 -4.57 -2.35
CA PRO A 131 -9.34 -3.65 -3.00
C PRO A 131 -9.47 -2.26 -2.38
N LEU A 132 -8.34 -1.60 -2.18
CA LEU A 132 -8.25 -0.22 -1.73
C LEU A 132 -7.31 0.58 -2.64
N GLN A 133 -7.91 1.55 -3.35
CA GLN A 133 -7.18 2.40 -4.28
C GLN A 133 -6.17 3.30 -3.59
N SER A 134 -5.09 3.66 -4.29
CA SER A 134 -4.11 4.64 -3.82
C SER A 134 -4.81 5.95 -3.41
N GLY A 135 -4.45 6.48 -2.23
CA GLY A 135 -5.02 7.70 -1.67
C GLY A 135 -6.45 7.57 -1.12
N SER A 136 -7.06 6.38 -1.18
CA SER A 136 -8.42 6.14 -0.67
C SER A 136 -8.42 5.63 0.77
N GLU A 137 -9.58 5.74 1.41
CA GLU A 137 -9.78 5.38 2.82
C GLU A 137 -10.96 4.42 3.00
N LEU A 138 -10.83 3.51 3.95
CA LEU A 138 -11.89 2.61 4.44
C LEU A 138 -12.13 2.87 5.93
N LEU A 139 -13.40 2.76 6.32
CA LEU A 139 -13.85 2.64 7.72
C LEU A 139 -14.46 1.25 7.94
#